data_AF-A0A6A7G023-F1
#
_entry.id   AF-A0A6A7G023-F1
#
_cell.length_a   1.000
_cell.length_b   1.000
_cell.length_c   1.000
_cell.angle_alpha   90.00
_cell.angle_beta   90.00
_cell.angle_gamma   90.00
#
_symmetry.space_group_name_H-M   'P 1'
#
loop_
_entity.id
_entity.type
_entity.pdbx_description
1 polymer ?
#
loop_
_entity_poly.entity_id
_entity_poly.type
_entity_poly.pdbx_seq_one_letter_code
_entity_poly.pdbx_strand_id
1 'polypeptide(L)'
;DYPSKSPPRYELEAQWLRGVQRQQLQQHIDEAYLEHIGECVLYVWAECLREFLQKLATVEAAAKHVAELVISEEKASDSNNSSSMNSPSKGVDVLCPDIKSGELIIDRKSVFQPHLARVTQVQQVPVVLSRLKESRKIATATHNIYAYRIKLQNNVMAQDCEDDGETRAGSRMLHLMDVLGVENVLVVVTRWYGGVHLGPDRFKHINTATRAIIDECGLLDQHEDKDKEKKHKKRNDKQK
;
A
#
# COMPACT_ATOMS: atom_id res chain seq x y z
N ASP A 1 -25.23 3.65 26.44
CA ASP A 1 -26.34 3.54 25.47
C ASP A 1 -25.81 3.53 24.06
N TYR A 2 -25.80 2.35 23.46
CA TYR A 2 -25.50 2.15 22.05
C TYR A 2 -26.72 2.54 21.20
N PRO A 3 -26.56 3.15 20.01
CA PRO A 3 -25.29 3.49 19.33
C PRO A 3 -24.68 4.86 19.65
N SER A 4 -25.37 5.69 20.43
CA SER A 4 -25.06 7.12 20.55
C SER A 4 -23.95 7.50 21.53
N LYS A 5 -23.66 6.68 22.56
CA LYS A 5 -22.70 7.04 23.62
C LYS A 5 -21.60 6.02 23.88
N SER A 6 -21.74 4.79 23.40
CA SER A 6 -20.79 3.70 23.66
C SER A 6 -20.91 2.59 22.61
N PRO A 7 -19.83 1.87 22.27
CA PRO A 7 -19.90 0.74 21.34
C PRO A 7 -20.76 -0.41 21.91
N PRO A 8 -21.26 -1.32 21.05
CA PRO A 8 -21.80 -2.59 21.50
C PRO A 8 -20.73 -3.37 22.26
N ARG A 9 -21.15 -4.20 23.22
CA ARG A 9 -20.24 -5.17 23.84
C ARG A 9 -20.16 -6.40 22.97
N TYR A 10 -18.94 -6.89 22.74
CA TYR A 10 -18.69 -8.11 21.98
C TYR A 10 -17.65 -8.97 22.68
N GLU A 11 -17.68 -10.26 22.37
CA GLU A 11 -16.70 -11.23 22.82
C GLU A 11 -16.29 -12.07 21.62
N LEU A 12 -14.98 -12.23 21.42
CA LEU A 12 -14.42 -13.05 20.35
C LEU A 12 -14.01 -14.40 20.92
N GLU A 13 -14.65 -15.48 20.48
CA GLU A 13 -14.29 -16.84 20.87
C GLU A 13 -14.06 -17.71 19.65
N ALA A 14 -12.82 -18.15 19.47
CA ALA A 14 -12.46 -19.21 18.54
C ALA A 14 -11.18 -19.88 19.01
N GLN A 15 -11.13 -21.21 18.94
CA GLN A 15 -9.98 -21.98 19.45
C GLN A 15 -8.67 -21.66 18.75
N TRP A 16 -8.75 -21.22 17.48
CA TRP A 16 -7.64 -20.86 16.60
C TRP A 16 -7.29 -19.36 16.64
N LEU A 17 -8.18 -18.49 17.13
CA LEU A 17 -7.99 -17.04 17.13
C LEU A 17 -7.24 -16.60 18.40
N ARG A 18 -5.90 -16.77 18.39
CA ARG A 18 -5.03 -16.45 19.54
C ARG A 18 -3.94 -15.45 19.15
N GLY A 19 -3.38 -14.78 20.17
CA GLY A 19 -2.22 -13.88 20.01
C GLY A 19 -2.49 -12.71 19.06
N VAL A 20 -1.60 -12.53 18.08
CA VAL A 20 -1.59 -11.38 17.17
C VAL A 20 -2.84 -11.29 16.30
N GLN A 21 -3.36 -12.41 15.82
CA GLN A 21 -4.56 -12.44 14.97
C GLN A 21 -5.81 -11.93 15.72
N ARG A 22 -5.92 -12.28 17.01
CA ARG A 22 -7.01 -11.78 17.88
C ARG A 22 -6.90 -10.27 18.06
N GLN A 23 -5.70 -9.76 18.34
CA GLN A 23 -5.48 -8.33 18.48
C GLN A 23 -5.78 -7.56 17.19
N GLN A 24 -5.38 -8.11 16.04
CA GLN A 24 -5.69 -7.51 14.73
C GLN A 24 -7.19 -7.46 14.47
N LEU A 25 -7.93 -8.54 14.72
CA LEU A 25 -9.38 -8.55 14.54
C LEU A 25 -10.08 -7.58 15.49
N GLN A 26 -9.64 -7.54 16.75
CA GLN A 26 -10.16 -6.61 17.75
C GLN A 26 -9.93 -5.15 17.33
N GLN A 27 -8.73 -4.85 16.84
CA GLN A 27 -8.39 -3.53 16.34
C GLN A 27 -9.28 -3.10 15.17
N HIS A 28 -9.56 -3.99 14.21
CA HIS A 28 -10.43 -3.66 13.08
C HIS A 28 -11.89 -3.43 13.50
N ILE A 29 -12.41 -4.22 14.46
CA ILE A 29 -13.76 -4.04 15.00
C ILE A 29 -13.88 -2.70 15.73
N ASP A 30 -12.88 -2.36 16.56
CA ASP A 30 -12.85 -1.10 17.29
C ASP A 30 -12.70 0.10 16.33
N GLU A 31 -11.88 -0.02 15.28
CA GLU A 31 -11.73 1.00 14.24
C GLU A 31 -13.05 1.23 13.48
N ALA A 32 -13.74 0.16 13.09
CA ALA A 32 -15.04 0.23 12.44
C ALA A 32 -16.09 0.96 13.29
N TYR A 33 -16.03 0.86 14.62
CA TYR A 33 -16.92 1.66 15.48
C TYR A 33 -16.54 3.15 15.49
N LEU A 34 -15.25 3.47 15.56
CA LEU A 34 -14.77 4.86 15.59
C LEU A 34 -15.10 5.63 14.31
N GLU A 35 -15.18 4.95 13.17
CA GLU A 35 -15.59 5.57 11.90
C GLU A 35 -17.09 5.88 11.84
N HIS A 36 -17.90 5.19 12.65
CA HIS A 36 -19.37 5.23 12.62
C HIS A 36 -19.98 5.57 13.99
N ILE A 37 -19.35 6.50 14.73
CA ILE A 37 -19.83 6.91 16.05
C ILE A 37 -21.22 7.52 15.94
N GLY A 38 -22.18 6.96 16.68
CA GLY A 38 -23.57 7.40 16.67
C GLY A 38 -24.47 6.62 15.70
N GLU A 39 -23.90 5.76 14.86
CA GLU A 39 -24.63 4.93 13.89
C GLU A 39 -24.68 3.45 14.34
N CYS A 40 -25.57 2.66 13.72
CA CYS A 40 -25.64 1.23 13.98
C CYS A 40 -24.50 0.49 13.25
N VAL A 41 -23.48 0.04 13.99
CA VAL A 41 -22.25 -0.58 13.47
C VAL A 41 -22.31 -2.10 13.35
N LEU A 42 -23.41 -2.76 13.73
CA LEU A 42 -23.50 -4.22 13.77
C LEU A 42 -23.23 -4.88 12.41
N TYR A 43 -23.75 -4.30 11.32
CA TYR A 43 -23.52 -4.81 9.98
C TYR A 43 -22.07 -4.57 9.53
N VAL A 44 -21.51 -3.40 9.85
CA VAL A 44 -20.10 -3.06 9.56
C VAL A 44 -19.17 -4.03 10.28
N TRP A 45 -19.45 -4.37 11.54
CA TRP A 45 -18.71 -5.38 12.29
C TRP A 45 -18.83 -6.77 11.68
N ALA A 46 -20.02 -7.16 11.23
CA ALA A 46 -20.23 -8.45 10.57
C ALA A 46 -19.44 -8.55 9.24
N GLU A 47 -19.41 -7.48 8.44
CA GLU A 47 -18.61 -7.43 7.21
C GLU A 47 -17.11 -7.42 7.52
N CYS A 48 -16.66 -6.67 8.53
CA CYS A 48 -15.28 -6.69 8.99
C CYS A 48 -14.82 -8.11 9.41
N LEU A 49 -15.67 -8.83 10.15
CA LEU A 49 -15.43 -10.23 10.51
C LEU A 49 -15.38 -11.13 9.27
N ARG A 50 -16.30 -10.95 8.32
CA ARG A 50 -16.37 -11.73 7.07
C ARG A 50 -15.09 -11.56 6.25
N GLU A 51 -14.67 -10.31 6.01
CA GLU A 51 -13.46 -9.99 5.26
C GLU A 51 -12.22 -10.57 5.94
N PHE A 52 -12.12 -10.47 7.26
CA PHE A 52 -11.00 -11.03 8.01
C PHE A 52 -10.92 -12.56 7.85
N LEU A 53 -12.05 -13.26 7.97
CA LEU A 53 -12.11 -14.72 7.75
C LEU A 53 -11.76 -15.10 6.31
N GLN A 54 -12.22 -14.31 5.33
CA GLN A 54 -11.90 -14.55 3.92
C GLN A 54 -10.41 -14.37 3.63
N LYS A 55 -9.79 -13.34 4.19
CA LYS A 55 -8.33 -13.13 4.13
C LYS A 55 -7.58 -14.32 4.71
N LEU A 56 -7.97 -14.81 5.89
CA LEU A 56 -7.36 -16.00 6.49
C LEU A 56 -7.51 -17.24 5.61
N ALA A 57 -8.69 -17.46 5.04
CA ALA A 57 -8.91 -18.57 4.12
C ALA A 57 -8.04 -18.48 2.85
N THR A 58 -7.84 -17.28 2.29
CA THR A 58 -6.95 -17.07 1.14
C THR A 58 -5.48 -17.29 1.49
N VAL A 59 -5.04 -16.87 2.68
CA VAL A 59 -3.66 -17.11 3.15
C VAL A 59 -3.44 -18.60 3.39
N GLU A 60 -4.41 -19.30 3.97
CA GLU A 60 -4.33 -20.75 4.18
C GLU A 60 -4.35 -21.52 2.85
N ALA A 61 -5.19 -21.10 1.89
CA ALA A 61 -5.22 -21.67 0.54
C ALA A 61 -3.93 -21.39 -0.25
N ALA A 62 -3.37 -20.17 -0.15
CA ALA A 62 -2.10 -19.82 -0.76
C ALA A 62 -0.95 -20.60 -0.13
N ALA A 63 -0.93 -20.77 1.20
CA ALA A 63 0.07 -21.57 1.89
C ALA A 63 0.00 -23.06 1.50
N LYS A 64 -1.20 -23.62 1.34
CA LYS A 64 -1.39 -24.99 0.83
C LYS A 64 -0.94 -25.13 -0.62
N HIS A 65 -1.24 -24.14 -1.47
CA HIS A 65 -0.83 -24.14 -2.87
C HIS A 65 0.70 -24.01 -3.03
N VAL A 66 1.36 -23.18 -2.20
CA VAL A 66 2.83 -23.10 -2.16
C VAL A 66 3.43 -24.40 -1.63
N ALA A 67 2.85 -25.01 -0.60
CA ALA A 67 3.32 -26.31 -0.10
C ALA A 67 3.17 -27.43 -1.15
N GLU A 68 2.10 -27.44 -1.94
CA GLU A 68 1.86 -28.44 -2.98
C GLU A 68 2.76 -28.26 -4.21
N LEU A 69 3.10 -27.01 -4.56
CA LEU A 69 4.11 -26.70 -5.58
C LEU A 69 5.53 -27.12 -5.14
N VAL A 70 5.88 -26.93 -3.87
CA VAL A 70 7.19 -27.34 -3.33
C VAL A 70 7.33 -28.87 -3.29
N ILE A 71 6.23 -29.60 -3.07
CA ILE A 71 6.23 -31.09 -3.06
C ILE A 71 6.31 -31.68 -4.48
N SER A 72 5.89 -30.95 -5.51
CA SER A 72 5.90 -31.44 -6.90
C SER A 72 7.25 -31.24 -7.62
N GLU A 73 8.16 -30.44 -7.08
CA GLU A 73 9.52 -30.26 -7.61
C GLU A 73 10.54 -31.31 -7.10
N GLU A 74 10.26 -32.04 -6.01
CA GLU A 74 11.19 -33.02 -5.43
C GLU A 74 11.06 -34.47 -5.98
N LYS A 75 10.19 -34.71 -6.98
CA LYS A 75 10.02 -36.06 -7.59
C LYS A 75 10.59 -36.23 -8.99
N ALA A 76 11.44 -35.31 -9.45
CA ALA A 76 12.24 -35.53 -10.65
C ALA A 76 13.70 -35.14 -10.44
N SER A 77 14.50 -36.16 -10.10
CA SER A 77 15.93 -36.38 -10.44
C SER A 77 16.92 -36.48 -9.28
N ASP A 78 17.06 -37.70 -8.74
CA ASP A 78 18.33 -38.19 -8.20
C ASP A 78 19.24 -38.61 -9.37
N SER A 79 20.42 -37.97 -9.52
CA SER A 79 21.73 -38.60 -9.81
C SER A 79 22.76 -37.60 -10.37
N ASN A 80 23.81 -37.34 -9.58
CA ASN A 80 25.22 -37.10 -9.94
C ASN A 80 25.56 -36.22 -11.17
N ASN A 81 26.21 -35.06 -10.94
CA ASN A 81 27.66 -34.90 -11.14
C ASN A 81 28.15 -33.53 -10.63
N SER A 82 29.41 -33.46 -10.22
CA SER A 82 30.10 -32.25 -9.81
C SER A 82 30.38 -31.30 -10.99
N SER A 83 30.72 -30.06 -10.65
CA SER A 83 31.45 -29.04 -11.43
C SER A 83 30.64 -27.99 -12.22
N SER A 84 30.99 -26.73 -11.92
CA SER A 84 31.03 -25.53 -12.76
C SER A 84 29.78 -25.10 -13.55
N MET A 85 29.35 -23.87 -13.25
CA MET A 85 28.67 -22.86 -14.10
C MET A 85 27.62 -23.28 -15.15
N ASN A 86 26.54 -22.49 -15.11
CA ASN A 86 25.53 -22.24 -16.14
C ASN A 86 24.53 -23.36 -16.43
N SER A 87 23.23 -23.05 -16.20
CA SER A 87 22.22 -22.78 -17.25
C SER A 87 20.80 -22.92 -16.64
N PRO A 88 19.69 -22.72 -17.38
CA PRO A 88 19.09 -21.43 -17.70
C PRO A 88 17.59 -21.45 -17.36
N SER A 89 17.15 -20.69 -16.35
CA SER A 89 15.71 -20.41 -16.23
C SER A 89 15.37 -19.31 -17.23
N LYS A 90 14.29 -19.51 -18.00
CA LYS A 90 13.69 -18.49 -18.86
C LYS A 90 13.10 -17.37 -17.99
N GLY A 91 13.95 -16.62 -17.30
CA GLY A 91 13.61 -15.36 -16.66
C GLY A 91 13.90 -14.26 -17.66
N VAL A 92 12.90 -13.47 -18.00
CA VAL A 92 13.20 -12.12 -18.44
C VAL A 92 13.94 -11.50 -17.25
N ASP A 93 15.22 -11.17 -17.39
CA ASP A 93 15.96 -10.42 -16.37
C ASP A 93 15.31 -9.04 -16.26
N VAL A 94 14.24 -8.95 -15.48
CA VAL A 94 13.54 -7.70 -15.20
C VAL A 94 14.46 -6.90 -14.29
N LEU A 95 15.24 -6.00 -14.89
CA LEU A 95 16.16 -5.12 -14.18
C LEU A 95 15.39 -4.34 -13.11
N CYS A 96 15.88 -4.38 -11.86
CA CYS A 96 15.37 -3.59 -10.76
C CYS A 96 15.61 -2.09 -11.06
N PRO A 97 14.54 -1.27 -11.19
CA PRO A 97 14.70 0.17 -11.37
C PRO A 97 15.37 0.84 -10.16
N ASP A 98 15.95 2.02 -10.39
CA ASP A 98 16.49 2.84 -9.31
C ASP A 98 15.37 3.30 -8.37
N ILE A 99 15.63 3.19 -7.06
CA ILE A 99 14.66 3.48 -6.00
C ILE A 99 15.16 4.68 -5.21
N LYS A 100 14.40 5.77 -5.28
CA LYS A 100 14.68 6.99 -4.53
C LYS A 100 13.86 7.02 -3.25
N SER A 101 14.50 7.32 -2.13
CA SER A 101 13.84 7.49 -0.84
C SER A 101 13.80 8.97 -0.49
N GLY A 102 12.62 9.48 -0.10
CA GLY A 102 12.44 10.88 0.26
C GLY A 102 12.66 11.17 1.73
N GLU A 103 12.37 12.42 2.11
CA GLU A 103 12.47 12.90 3.48
C GLU A 103 11.49 12.21 4.43
N LEU A 104 11.90 12.10 5.70
CA LEU A 104 11.10 11.51 6.77
C LEU A 104 10.10 12.53 7.31
N ILE A 105 8.82 12.13 7.38
CA ILE A 105 7.81 12.87 8.14
C ILE A 105 7.64 12.17 9.50
N ILE A 106 7.77 12.95 10.58
CA ILE A 106 7.65 12.44 11.94
C ILE A 106 6.49 13.17 12.64
N ASP A 107 5.53 12.41 13.17
CA ASP A 107 4.42 12.93 13.95
C ASP A 107 4.06 11.97 15.08
N ARG A 108 4.03 12.47 16.32
CA ARG A 108 3.75 11.69 17.55
C ARG A 108 4.45 10.33 17.57
N LYS A 109 5.77 10.34 17.29
CA LYS A 109 6.67 9.19 17.18
C LYS A 109 6.38 8.23 16.02
N SER A 110 5.29 8.41 15.27
CA SER A 110 5.10 7.71 14.01
C SER A 110 6.01 8.33 12.96
N VAL A 111 6.61 7.47 12.14
CA VAL A 111 7.54 7.89 11.07
C VAL A 111 7.00 7.42 9.75
N PHE A 112 7.05 8.28 8.73
CA PHE A 112 6.63 8.00 7.37
C PHE A 112 7.80 8.27 6.43
N GLN A 113 8.11 7.33 5.56
CA GLN A 113 9.12 7.49 4.53
C GLN A 113 8.55 7.12 3.16
N PRO A 114 8.56 8.04 2.19
CA PRO A 114 8.20 7.71 0.82
C PRO A 114 9.39 7.14 0.05
N HIS A 115 9.11 6.20 -0.84
CA HIS A 115 10.04 5.62 -1.80
C HIS A 115 9.39 5.65 -3.18
N LEU A 116 10.14 6.02 -4.21
CA LEU A 116 9.67 6.10 -5.58
C LEU A 116 10.60 5.34 -6.51
N ALA A 117 10.00 4.56 -7.41
CA ALA A 117 10.70 3.92 -8.51
C ALA A 117 9.98 4.24 -9.83
N ARG A 118 10.76 4.53 -10.88
CA ARG A 118 10.23 4.65 -12.24
C ARG A 118 10.01 3.26 -12.80
N VAL A 119 8.79 2.95 -13.20
CA VAL A 119 8.38 1.63 -13.67
C VAL A 119 7.66 1.75 -15.01
N THR A 120 8.08 0.95 -15.97
CA THR A 120 7.49 0.89 -17.33
C THR A 120 6.77 -0.41 -17.59
N GLN A 121 6.94 -1.41 -16.70
CA GLN A 121 6.32 -2.72 -16.80
C GLN A 121 5.80 -3.16 -15.42
N VAL A 122 4.63 -3.81 -15.40
CA VAL A 122 4.00 -4.29 -14.14
C VAL A 122 4.91 -5.29 -13.42
N GLN A 123 5.70 -6.06 -14.17
CA GLN A 123 6.64 -7.04 -13.63
C GLN A 123 7.76 -6.40 -12.78
N GLN A 124 8.03 -5.10 -12.94
CA GLN A 124 9.02 -4.38 -12.12
C GLN A 124 8.49 -4.07 -10.72
N VAL A 125 7.16 -4.00 -10.52
CA VAL A 125 6.55 -3.69 -9.22
C VAL A 125 6.98 -4.68 -8.13
N PRO A 126 6.80 -6.01 -8.28
CA PRO A 126 7.23 -6.97 -7.26
C PRO A 126 8.75 -6.97 -7.04
N VAL A 127 9.54 -6.68 -8.07
CA VAL A 127 11.01 -6.56 -7.96
C VAL A 127 11.40 -5.39 -7.07
N VAL A 128 10.80 -4.20 -7.28
CA VAL A 128 11.04 -3.01 -6.45
C VAL A 128 10.61 -3.25 -5.01
N LEU A 129 9.43 -3.84 -4.80
CA LEU A 129 8.92 -4.15 -3.46
C LEU A 129 9.84 -5.13 -2.72
N SER A 130 10.35 -6.15 -3.42
CA SER A 130 11.30 -7.12 -2.84
C SER A 130 12.63 -6.44 -2.48
N ARG A 131 13.14 -5.60 -3.38
CA ARG A 131 14.37 -4.82 -3.15
C ARG A 131 14.26 -3.89 -1.95
N LEU A 132 13.12 -3.21 -1.78
CA LEU A 132 12.85 -2.39 -0.59
C LEU A 132 12.86 -3.23 0.70
N LYS A 133 12.26 -4.42 0.65
CA LYS A 133 12.21 -5.37 1.78
C LYS A 133 13.54 -6.07 2.09
N GLU A 134 14.59 -5.92 1.28
CA GLU A 134 15.95 -6.33 1.67
C GLU A 134 16.45 -5.49 2.85
N SER A 135 16.02 -4.23 2.96
CA SER A 135 16.28 -3.42 4.13
C SER A 135 15.45 -3.92 5.31
N ARG A 136 16.14 -4.41 6.35
CA ARG A 136 15.47 -4.92 7.56
C ARG A 136 14.49 -3.92 8.17
N LYS A 137 14.82 -2.63 8.12
CA LYS A 137 13.97 -1.56 8.67
C LYS A 137 12.62 -1.47 7.95
N ILE A 138 12.61 -1.65 6.64
CA ILE A 138 11.41 -1.57 5.80
C ILE A 138 10.62 -2.89 5.90
N ALA A 139 11.33 -4.02 5.90
CA ALA A 139 10.73 -5.35 6.06
C ALA A 139 9.96 -5.52 7.37
N THR A 140 10.42 -4.88 8.45
CA THR A 140 9.76 -4.91 9.77
C THR A 140 8.94 -3.65 10.05
N ALA A 141 8.67 -2.83 9.05
CA ALA A 141 7.80 -1.67 9.21
C ALA A 141 6.37 -2.10 9.55
N THR A 142 5.59 -1.18 10.12
CA THR A 142 4.19 -1.47 10.47
C THR A 142 3.34 -1.61 9.21
N HIS A 143 3.56 -0.74 8.23
CA HIS A 143 2.86 -0.75 6.95
C HIS A 143 3.80 -0.33 5.82
N ASN A 144 3.71 -1.00 4.67
CA ASN A 144 4.37 -0.65 3.40
C ASN A 144 3.29 -0.46 2.32
N ILE A 145 2.65 0.69 2.36
CA ILE A 145 1.54 1.04 1.48
C ILE A 145 2.10 1.36 0.10
N TYR A 146 1.50 0.89 -0.98
CA TYR A 146 1.95 1.27 -2.31
C TYR A 146 0.81 1.56 -3.28
N ALA A 147 1.15 2.35 -4.30
CA ALA A 147 0.32 2.57 -5.47
C ALA A 147 1.21 2.74 -6.70
N TYR A 148 0.76 2.25 -7.86
CA TYR A 148 1.46 2.46 -9.13
C TYR A 148 0.50 2.82 -10.26
N ARG A 149 1.05 3.53 -11.25
CA ARG A 149 0.38 3.83 -12.53
C ARG A 149 1.39 3.64 -13.65
N ILE A 150 1.15 2.70 -14.57
CA ILE A 150 2.08 2.29 -15.64
C ILE A 150 1.37 2.31 -16.99
N LYS A 151 1.88 3.11 -17.92
CA LYS A 151 1.28 3.28 -19.24
C LYS A 151 1.82 2.21 -20.17
N LEU A 152 0.94 1.30 -20.55
CA LEU A 152 1.26 0.23 -21.49
C LEU A 152 1.29 0.76 -22.93
N GLN A 153 1.94 0.02 -23.82
CA GLN A 153 2.15 0.42 -25.23
C GLN A 153 0.84 0.64 -26.01
N ASN A 154 -0.27 0.04 -25.56
CA ASN A 154 -1.60 0.18 -26.13
C ASN A 154 -2.41 1.37 -25.56
N ASN A 155 -1.75 2.32 -24.88
CA ASN A 155 -2.37 3.43 -24.14
C ASN A 155 -3.33 2.99 -23.01
N VAL A 156 -3.28 1.73 -22.59
CA VAL A 156 -4.01 1.26 -21.40
C VAL A 156 -3.18 1.61 -20.16
N MET A 157 -3.88 2.15 -19.15
CA MET A 157 -3.30 2.47 -17.86
C MET A 157 -3.42 1.26 -16.92
N ALA A 158 -2.29 0.59 -16.65
CA ALA A 158 -2.22 -0.42 -15.60
C ALA A 158 -1.98 0.29 -14.26
N GLN A 159 -2.90 0.15 -13.31
CA GLN A 159 -2.81 0.79 -12.02
C GLN A 159 -3.40 -0.11 -10.94
N ASP A 160 -2.77 -0.11 -9.78
CA ASP A 160 -3.19 -0.91 -8.64
C ASP A 160 -2.59 -0.31 -7.35
N CYS A 161 -3.10 -0.74 -6.20
CA CYS A 161 -2.63 -0.29 -4.89
C CYS A 161 -2.83 -1.35 -3.80
N GLU A 162 -2.04 -1.26 -2.74
CA GLU A 162 -2.14 -2.10 -1.55
C GLU A 162 -1.99 -1.26 -0.29
N ASP A 163 -2.83 -1.55 0.69
CA ASP A 163 -2.92 -0.81 1.95
C ASP A 163 -1.95 -1.37 3.01
N ASP A 164 -1.58 -2.65 2.92
CA ASP A 164 -0.75 -3.36 3.92
C ASP A 164 -1.25 -3.17 5.36
N GLY A 165 -2.57 -3.23 5.56
CA GLY A 165 -3.24 -3.02 6.85
C GLY A 165 -3.46 -1.55 7.25
N GLU A 166 -2.99 -0.58 6.47
CA GLU A 166 -3.37 0.82 6.59
C GLU A 166 -4.61 1.09 5.73
N THR A 167 -5.77 0.62 6.19
CA THR A 167 -7.03 0.61 5.42
C THR A 167 -7.29 1.97 4.74
N ARG A 168 -7.58 1.93 3.44
CA ARG A 168 -7.90 3.05 2.54
C ARG A 168 -6.71 3.94 2.14
N ALA A 169 -5.48 3.67 2.58
CA ALA A 169 -4.34 4.53 2.25
C ALA A 169 -3.86 4.39 0.79
N GLY A 170 -3.75 3.17 0.28
CA GLY A 170 -3.31 2.87 -1.08
C GLY A 170 -4.24 3.45 -2.14
N SER A 171 -5.56 3.29 -1.98
CA SER A 171 -6.53 3.89 -2.90
C SER A 171 -6.49 5.43 -2.91
N ARG A 172 -6.23 6.07 -1.77
CA ARG A 172 -6.01 7.52 -1.66
C ARG A 172 -4.71 7.96 -2.33
N MET A 173 -3.63 7.19 -2.17
CA MET A 173 -2.36 7.45 -2.86
C MET A 173 -2.53 7.31 -4.37
N LEU A 174 -3.20 6.26 -4.84
CA LEU A 174 -3.47 6.04 -6.25
C LEU A 174 -4.28 7.19 -6.86
N HIS A 175 -5.35 7.61 -6.17
CA HIS A 175 -6.14 8.78 -6.60
C HIS A 175 -5.32 10.07 -6.62
N LEU A 176 -4.44 10.28 -5.63
CA LEU A 176 -3.53 11.44 -5.63
C LEU A 176 -2.61 11.42 -6.85
N MET A 177 -2.00 10.28 -7.18
CA MET A 177 -1.13 10.13 -8.34
C MET A 177 -1.88 10.37 -9.66
N ASP A 178 -3.15 9.95 -9.73
CA ASP A 178 -4.05 10.19 -10.86
C ASP A 178 -4.36 11.69 -11.04
N VAL A 179 -4.74 12.38 -9.95
CA VAL A 179 -4.98 13.83 -9.96
C VAL A 179 -3.73 14.64 -10.32
N LEU A 180 -2.55 14.17 -9.91
CA LEU A 180 -1.28 14.78 -10.26
C LEU A 180 -0.84 14.47 -11.70
N GLY A 181 -1.54 13.59 -12.41
CA GLY A 181 -1.22 13.22 -13.79
C GLY A 181 0.06 12.39 -13.95
N VAL A 182 0.55 11.76 -12.87
CA VAL A 182 1.86 11.10 -12.88
C VAL A 182 1.73 9.67 -13.39
N GLU A 183 2.47 9.33 -14.44
CA GLU A 183 2.48 8.02 -15.09
C GLU A 183 3.88 7.38 -15.00
N ASN A 184 3.94 6.05 -15.15
CA ASN A 184 5.15 5.22 -15.15
C ASN A 184 5.94 5.27 -13.84
N VAL A 185 5.20 5.21 -12.73
CA VAL A 185 5.75 5.33 -11.37
C VAL A 185 5.10 4.36 -10.40
N LEU A 186 5.90 3.90 -9.45
CA LEU A 186 5.50 3.17 -8.26
C LEU A 186 5.94 4.03 -7.07
N VAL A 187 5.01 4.30 -6.17
CA VAL A 187 5.30 4.95 -4.89
C VAL A 187 4.95 4.00 -3.77
N VAL A 188 5.87 3.85 -2.82
CA VAL A 188 5.71 3.08 -1.59
C VAL A 188 5.89 4.04 -0.42
N VAL A 189 4.93 4.10 0.50
CA VAL A 189 5.08 4.84 1.76
C VAL A 189 5.19 3.84 2.89
N THR A 190 6.38 3.79 3.48
CA THR A 190 6.66 2.97 4.65
C THR A 190 6.32 3.75 5.92
N ARG A 191 5.49 3.15 6.78
CA ARG A 191 5.10 3.72 8.07
C ARG A 191 5.61 2.85 9.21
N TRP A 192 6.23 3.49 10.20
CA TRP A 192 6.53 2.89 11.52
C TRP A 192 5.62 3.50 12.58
N TYR A 193 4.82 2.68 13.25
CA TYR A 193 3.89 3.11 14.29
C TYR A 193 4.62 3.55 15.56
N GLY A 194 4.32 4.77 16.02
CA GLY A 194 4.95 5.38 17.19
C GLY A 194 4.31 5.06 18.54
N GLY A 195 3.28 4.22 18.60
CA GLY A 195 2.52 3.94 19.81
C GLY A 195 1.35 4.88 20.09
N VAL A 196 1.11 5.88 19.23
CA VAL A 196 0.00 6.84 19.34
C VAL A 196 -0.86 6.78 18.09
N HIS A 197 -2.18 6.63 18.25
CA HIS A 197 -3.11 6.67 17.12
C HIS A 197 -3.22 8.09 16.54
N LEU A 198 -2.88 8.22 15.25
CA LEU A 198 -2.94 9.49 14.53
C LEU A 198 -4.34 9.79 13.96
N GLY A 199 -5.25 8.81 13.94
CA GLY A 199 -6.57 8.97 13.34
C GLY A 199 -6.46 9.39 11.86
N PRO A 200 -7.24 10.36 11.38
CA PRO A 200 -7.18 10.84 10.00
C PRO A 200 -5.86 11.54 9.60
N ASP A 201 -5.07 12.03 10.56
CA ASP A 201 -3.83 12.77 10.26
C ASP A 201 -2.79 11.90 9.57
N ARG A 202 -2.80 10.57 9.81
CA ARG A 202 -1.90 9.63 9.13
C ARG A 202 -2.05 9.67 7.61
N PHE A 203 -3.29 9.80 7.11
CA PHE A 203 -3.54 9.88 5.67
C PHE A 203 -3.03 11.20 5.08
N LYS A 204 -3.06 12.30 5.85
CA LYS A 204 -2.46 13.57 5.43
C LYS A 204 -0.95 13.41 5.26
N HIS A 205 -0.28 12.75 6.20
CA HIS A 205 1.17 12.49 6.12
C HIS A 205 1.52 11.57 4.96
N ILE A 206 0.77 10.49 4.75
CA ILE A 206 0.98 9.57 3.61
C ILE A 206 0.85 10.31 2.28
N ASN A 207 -0.20 11.11 2.11
CA ASN A 207 -0.40 11.90 0.90
C ASN A 207 0.67 12.99 0.73
N THR A 208 1.09 13.62 1.82
CA THR A 208 2.13 14.66 1.81
C THR A 208 3.48 14.05 1.42
N ALA A 209 3.87 12.92 2.02
CA ALA A 209 5.07 12.17 1.67
C ALA A 209 5.06 11.72 0.20
N THR A 210 3.91 11.19 -0.28
CA THR A 210 3.72 10.79 -1.67
C THR A 210 3.92 11.96 -2.63
N ARG A 211 3.30 13.12 -2.34
CA ARG A 211 3.46 14.31 -3.19
C ARG A 211 4.89 14.84 -3.17
N ALA A 212 5.52 14.88 -1.99
CA ALA A 212 6.89 15.38 -1.82
C ALA A 212 7.89 14.58 -2.67
N ILE A 213 7.87 13.24 -2.61
CA ILE A 213 8.81 12.43 -3.40
C ILE A 213 8.58 12.54 -4.91
N ILE A 214 7.34 12.74 -5.34
CA ILE A 214 7.01 12.96 -6.75
C ILE A 214 7.58 14.30 -7.24
N ASP A 215 7.43 15.35 -6.43
CA ASP A 215 7.96 16.69 -6.71
C ASP A 215 9.50 16.70 -6.72
N GLU A 216 10.14 16.09 -5.73
CA GLU A 216 11.59 15.90 -5.65
C GLU A 216 12.16 15.16 -6.88
N CYS A 217 11.39 14.22 -7.44
CA CYS A 217 11.76 13.49 -8.65
C CYS A 217 11.48 14.26 -9.96
N GLY A 218 10.96 15.49 -9.88
CA GLY A 218 10.64 16.36 -11.00
C GLY A 218 9.52 15.81 -11.89
N LEU A 219 8.56 15.12 -11.30
CA LEU A 219 7.47 14.43 -12.01
C LEU A 219 6.15 15.20 -11.99
N LEU A 220 6.12 16.38 -11.37
CA LEU A 220 4.99 17.29 -11.43
C LEU A 220 5.15 18.24 -12.63
N ASP A 221 4.22 18.18 -13.57
CA ASP A 221 4.13 19.21 -14.59
C ASP A 221 3.79 20.54 -13.93
N GLN A 222 4.57 21.58 -14.21
CA GLN A 222 4.30 22.96 -13.78
C GLN A 222 3.06 23.52 -14.50
N HIS A 223 1.88 23.02 -14.14
CA HIS A 223 0.61 23.53 -14.63
C HIS A 223 0.11 24.76 -13.84
N GLU A 224 0.86 25.23 -12.84
CA GLU A 224 0.44 26.33 -11.96
C GLU A 224 0.48 27.73 -12.60
N ASP A 225 1.17 27.93 -13.73
CA ASP A 225 1.27 29.26 -14.36
C ASP A 225 0.07 29.62 -15.27
N LYS A 226 -0.68 28.66 -15.78
CA LYS A 226 -1.79 28.95 -16.72
C LYS A 226 -3.09 29.41 -16.05
N ASP A 227 -3.30 29.09 -14.77
CA ASP A 227 -4.51 29.50 -14.06
C ASP A 227 -4.41 30.88 -13.38
N LYS A 228 -3.18 31.33 -13.06
CA LYS A 228 -2.94 32.70 -12.58
C LYS A 228 -3.18 33.73 -13.68
N GLU A 229 -2.79 33.42 -14.92
CA GLU A 229 -2.98 34.31 -16.07
C GLU A 229 -4.47 34.45 -16.46
N LYS A 230 -5.25 33.37 -16.38
CA LYS A 230 -6.72 33.42 -16.61
C LYS A 230 -7.47 34.22 -15.54
N LYS A 231 -7.03 34.19 -14.28
CA LYS A 231 -7.61 35.01 -13.20
C LYS A 231 -7.29 36.50 -13.36
N HIS A 232 -6.09 36.84 -13.87
CA HIS A 232 -5.72 38.24 -14.12
C HIS A 232 -6.48 38.83 -15.32
N LYS A 233 -6.68 38.04 -16.39
CA LYS A 233 -7.43 38.47 -17.58
C LYS A 233 -8.91 38.69 -17.31
N LYS A 234 -9.55 37.87 -16.46
CA LYS A 234 -10.95 38.06 -16.03
C LYS A 234 -11.20 39.27 -15.13
N ARG A 235 -10.16 39.81 -14.47
CA ARG A 235 -10.28 41.03 -13.64
C ARG A 235 -10.23 42.31 -14.47
N ASN A 236 -9.43 42.36 -15.53
CA ASN A 236 -9.34 43.54 -16.40
C ASN A 236 -10.54 43.71 -17.35
N ASP A 237 -11.31 42.66 -17.60
CA ASP A 237 -12.50 42.71 -18.49
C ASP A 237 -13.78 43.13 -17.75
N LYS A 238 -13.72 43.35 -16.43
CA LYS A 238 -14.84 43.86 -15.61
C LYS A 238 -14.69 45.35 -15.23
N GLN A 239 -13.69 46.03 -15.78
CA GLN A 239 -13.39 47.45 -15.52
C GLN A 239 -13.39 48.32 -16.78
N LYS A 240 -13.91 47.81 -17.91
CA LYS A 240 -14.15 48.59 -19.13
C LYS A 240 -15.62 48.66 -19.46
#